data_AF-A0A7S2GHU3-F1
#
_entry.id   AF-A0A7S2GHU3-F1
#
_cell.length_a   1.000
_cell.length_b   1.000
_cell.length_c   1.000
_cell.angle_alpha   90.00
_cell.angle_beta   90.00
_cell.angle_gamma   90.00
#
_symmetry.space_group_name_H-M   'P 1'
#
loop_
_entity.id
_entity.type
_entity.pdbx_description
1 polymer ?
#
loop_
_entity_poly.entity_id
_entity_poly.type
_entity_poly.pdbx_seq_one_letter_code
_entity_poly.pdbx_strand_id
1 'polypeptide(L)'
;AFAVGTANSVPVIRPPSESVVTMRMRDFLLQVHPRWVMAWALSAAGYCLLLLSYACRVRPGVDLHSAVAFGDVGALRDLLQGSELVLDLNRYGPDGRAPLHLAALRGQVDCIRLLVQERANLHLRTNNRQRNTALHLAAMGPSPAAVHCLRQLSRGDRDFLDAA
;
A
#
# COMPACT_ATOMS: atom_id res chain seq x y z
N ALA A 1 -31.66 -78.34 -0.63
CA ALA A 1 -31.47 -78.19 -2.08
C ALA A 1 -32.18 -76.92 -2.53
N PHE A 2 -31.44 -75.85 -2.79
CA PHE A 2 -31.97 -74.68 -3.51
C PHE A 2 -30.90 -74.24 -4.50
N ALA A 3 -31.29 -74.24 -5.76
CA ALA A 3 -30.42 -74.15 -6.92
C ALA A 3 -29.94 -72.72 -7.17
N VAL A 4 -28.69 -72.66 -7.65
CA VAL A 4 -27.95 -71.52 -8.17
C VAL A 4 -28.67 -70.91 -9.38
N GLY A 5 -28.67 -69.58 -9.48
CA GLY A 5 -29.19 -68.87 -10.65
C GLY A 5 -29.05 -67.35 -10.56
N THR A 6 -27.84 -66.82 -10.33
CA THR A 6 -27.56 -65.38 -10.47
C THR A 6 -27.40 -65.05 -11.95
N ALA A 7 -28.46 -64.52 -12.57
CA ALA A 7 -28.41 -63.96 -13.91
C ALA A 7 -27.67 -62.61 -13.89
N ASN A 8 -26.40 -62.61 -14.33
CA ASN A 8 -25.67 -61.41 -14.68
C ASN A 8 -26.24 -60.82 -15.99
N SER A 9 -27.09 -59.81 -15.90
CA SER A 9 -27.44 -58.96 -17.05
C SER A 9 -26.64 -57.66 -17.00
N VAL A 10 -25.50 -57.65 -17.67
CA VAL A 10 -24.69 -56.43 -17.90
C VAL A 10 -25.48 -55.49 -18.82
N PRO A 11 -25.72 -54.21 -18.45
CA PRO A 11 -26.39 -53.27 -19.33
C PRO A 11 -25.47 -52.88 -20.49
N VAL A 12 -25.91 -53.17 -21.72
CA VAL A 12 -25.22 -52.80 -22.95
C VAL A 12 -25.34 -51.30 -23.16
N ILE A 13 -24.26 -50.56 -22.92
CA ILE A 13 -24.18 -49.13 -23.24
C ILE A 13 -23.95 -48.99 -24.75
N ARG A 14 -24.97 -48.58 -25.49
CA ARG A 14 -24.80 -48.17 -26.90
C ARG A 14 -24.19 -46.77 -26.96
N PRO A 15 -23.20 -46.51 -27.81
CA PRO A 15 -22.70 -45.15 -28.01
C PRO A 15 -23.79 -44.27 -28.64
N PRO A 16 -23.90 -43.00 -28.24
CA PRO A 16 -24.89 -42.07 -28.79
C PRO A 16 -24.59 -41.73 -30.25
N SER A 17 -25.64 -41.52 -31.05
CA SER A 17 -25.55 -41.15 -32.46
C SER A 17 -24.88 -39.79 -32.67
N GLU A 18 -24.12 -39.66 -33.77
CA GLU A 18 -23.19 -38.56 -34.09
C GLU A 18 -23.77 -37.12 -34.00
N SER A 19 -25.09 -36.96 -34.04
CA SER A 19 -25.76 -35.65 -33.92
C SER A 19 -25.81 -35.10 -32.49
N VAL A 20 -25.56 -35.91 -31.46
CA VAL A 20 -25.58 -35.51 -30.04
C VAL A 20 -24.19 -35.07 -29.55
N VAL A 21 -23.13 -35.54 -30.22
CA VAL A 21 -21.73 -35.27 -29.85
C VAL A 21 -21.34 -33.80 -30.08
N THR A 22 -22.05 -33.09 -30.96
CA THR A 22 -21.83 -31.67 -31.23
C THR A 22 -22.53 -30.75 -30.22
N MET A 23 -23.30 -31.28 -29.28
CA MET A 23 -23.86 -30.47 -28.19
C MET A 23 -22.68 -30.05 -27.31
N ARG A 24 -22.27 -28.79 -27.50
CA ARG A 24 -21.08 -28.17 -26.91
C ARG A 24 -21.03 -28.56 -25.44
N MET A 25 -19.95 -29.19 -25.01
CA MET A 25 -19.62 -29.57 -23.62
C MET A 25 -20.08 -28.53 -22.57
N ARG A 26 -20.07 -27.25 -22.95
CA ARG A 26 -20.60 -26.10 -22.21
C ARG A 26 -22.08 -26.24 -21.79
N ASP A 27 -22.94 -26.70 -22.68
CA ASP A 27 -24.39 -26.78 -22.46
C ASP A 27 -24.74 -27.94 -21.52
N PHE A 28 -23.98 -29.04 -21.59
CA PHE A 28 -24.11 -30.18 -20.67
C PHE A 28 -23.65 -29.82 -19.24
N LEU A 29 -22.53 -29.11 -19.11
CA LEU A 29 -22.04 -28.63 -17.82
C LEU A 29 -22.99 -27.62 -17.15
N LEU A 30 -23.71 -26.83 -17.94
CA LEU A 30 -24.72 -25.88 -17.44
C LEU A 30 -26.02 -26.55 -16.98
N GLN A 31 -26.42 -27.66 -17.61
CA GLN A 31 -27.66 -28.37 -17.27
C GLN A 31 -27.55 -29.26 -16.02
N VAL A 32 -26.40 -29.89 -15.80
CA VAL A 32 -26.26 -30.89 -14.73
C VAL A 32 -26.07 -30.25 -13.34
N HIS A 33 -25.45 -29.07 -13.25
CA HIS A 33 -25.13 -28.44 -11.95
C HIS A 33 -25.28 -26.90 -11.91
N PRO A 34 -26.48 -26.34 -12.21
CA PRO A 34 -26.70 -24.89 -12.19
C PRO A 34 -26.42 -24.28 -10.81
N ARG A 35 -26.70 -25.01 -9.72
CA ARG A 35 -26.51 -24.52 -8.34
C ARG A 35 -25.03 -24.32 -7.97
N TRP A 36 -24.14 -25.19 -8.47
CA TRP A 36 -22.71 -25.13 -8.17
C TRP A 36 -21.99 -24.10 -9.04
N VAL A 37 -22.40 -23.95 -10.30
CA VAL A 37 -21.89 -22.90 -11.19
C VAL A 37 -22.22 -21.51 -10.63
N MET A 38 -23.44 -21.33 -10.08
CA MET A 38 -23.81 -20.08 -9.41
C MET A 38 -23.03 -19.87 -8.10
N ALA A 39 -22.75 -20.93 -7.34
CA ALA A 39 -21.95 -20.83 -6.11
C ALA A 39 -20.49 -20.43 -6.39
N TRP A 40 -19.87 -20.97 -7.43
CA TRP A 40 -18.52 -20.55 -7.86
C TRP A 40 -18.51 -19.13 -8.41
N ALA A 41 -19.54 -18.74 -9.17
CA ALA A 41 -19.68 -17.37 -9.65
C ALA A 41 -19.85 -16.36 -8.50
N LEU A 42 -20.65 -16.68 -7.48
CA LEU A 42 -20.83 -15.83 -6.30
C LEU A 42 -19.58 -15.77 -5.43
N SER A 43 -18.87 -16.89 -5.25
CA SER A 43 -17.60 -16.92 -4.51
C SER A 43 -16.50 -16.14 -5.24
N ALA A 44 -16.38 -16.31 -6.55
CA ALA A 44 -15.44 -15.54 -7.37
C ALA A 44 -15.80 -14.05 -7.36
N ALA A 45 -17.08 -13.69 -7.47
CA ALA A 45 -17.54 -12.30 -7.36
C ALA A 45 -17.25 -11.72 -5.98
N GLY A 46 -17.46 -12.49 -4.91
CA GLY A 46 -17.11 -12.10 -3.54
C GLY A 46 -15.62 -11.89 -3.34
N TYR A 47 -14.79 -12.78 -3.90
CA TYR A 47 -13.32 -12.65 -3.87
C TYR A 47 -12.85 -11.44 -4.69
N CYS A 48 -13.46 -11.19 -5.87
CA CYS A 48 -13.21 -10.01 -6.67
C CYS A 48 -13.62 -8.72 -5.95
N LEU A 49 -14.77 -8.70 -5.25
CA LEU A 49 -15.22 -7.56 -4.46
C LEU A 49 -14.31 -7.32 -3.24
N LEU A 50 -13.85 -8.37 -2.58
CA LEU A 50 -12.86 -8.28 -1.51
C LEU A 50 -11.53 -7.73 -2.04
N LEU A 51 -11.02 -8.26 -3.15
CA LEU A 51 -9.79 -7.78 -3.78
C LEU A 51 -9.93 -6.35 -4.28
N LEU A 52 -11.06 -5.98 -4.88
CA LEU A 52 -11.34 -4.61 -5.30
C LEU A 52 -11.46 -3.69 -4.09
N SER A 53 -12.12 -4.11 -3.01
CA SER A 53 -12.21 -3.32 -1.77
C SER A 53 -10.85 -3.17 -1.08
N TYR A 54 -10.00 -4.18 -1.16
CA TYR A 54 -8.64 -4.15 -0.64
C TYR A 54 -7.75 -3.26 -1.52
N ALA A 55 -7.83 -3.40 -2.83
CA ALA A 55 -7.11 -2.58 -3.80
C ALA A 55 -7.53 -1.11 -3.74
N CYS A 56 -8.82 -0.81 -3.54
CA CYS A 56 -9.30 0.57 -3.36
C CYS A 56 -8.88 1.16 -1.99
N ARG A 57 -8.63 0.32 -0.97
CA ARG A 57 -8.05 0.78 0.31
C ARG A 57 -6.56 1.10 0.20
N VAL A 58 -5.84 0.43 -0.70
CA VAL A 58 -4.48 0.81 -1.05
C VAL A 58 -4.56 2.08 -1.89
N ARG A 59 -4.65 3.25 -1.23
CA ARG A 59 -4.59 4.55 -1.90
C ARG A 59 -3.36 4.56 -2.81
N PRO A 60 -3.51 4.69 -4.14
CA PRO A 60 -2.37 4.76 -5.03
C PRO A 60 -1.65 6.10 -4.80
N GLY A 61 -0.58 6.04 -4.01
CA GLY A 61 0.68 6.71 -4.34
C GLY A 61 0.81 8.21 -4.11
N VAL A 62 0.32 8.78 -3.02
CA VAL A 62 0.96 10.00 -2.49
C VAL A 62 1.94 9.55 -1.41
N ASP A 63 3.16 9.26 -1.85
CA ASP A 63 4.27 9.03 -0.92
C ASP A 63 4.56 10.36 -0.21
N LEU A 64 4.79 10.30 1.10
CA LEU A 64 5.11 11.49 1.90
C LEU A 64 6.34 12.21 1.33
N HIS A 65 7.25 11.47 0.69
CA HIS A 65 8.42 12.00 0.01
C HIS A 65 8.07 12.79 -1.25
N SER A 66 7.04 12.38 -1.98
CA SER A 66 6.56 13.10 -3.16
C SER A 66 5.88 14.42 -2.76
N ALA A 67 5.02 14.40 -1.74
CA ALA A 67 4.39 15.60 -1.20
C ALA A 67 5.43 16.63 -0.74
N VAL A 68 6.45 16.17 0.02
CA VAL A 68 7.57 17.04 0.42
C VAL A 68 8.43 17.45 -0.76
N ALA A 69 8.66 16.59 -1.76
CA ALA A 69 9.38 17.02 -2.96
C ALA A 69 8.67 18.22 -3.61
N PHE A 70 7.36 18.14 -3.84
CA PHE A 70 6.61 19.24 -4.46
C PHE A 70 6.40 20.44 -3.53
N GLY A 71 6.54 20.28 -2.22
CA GLY A 71 6.29 21.34 -1.24
C GLY A 71 4.80 21.57 -1.03
N ASP A 72 3.98 20.57 -1.32
CA ASP A 72 2.53 20.64 -1.14
C ASP A 72 2.19 20.42 0.34
N VAL A 73 2.02 21.54 1.03
CA VAL A 73 1.68 21.61 2.46
C VAL A 73 0.28 21.05 2.70
N GLY A 74 -0.65 21.21 1.75
CA GLY A 74 -2.02 20.72 1.86
C GLY A 74 -2.06 19.20 1.80
N ALA A 75 -1.47 18.63 0.75
CA ALA A 75 -1.35 17.19 0.62
C ALA A 75 -0.57 16.56 1.79
N LEU A 76 0.48 17.24 2.29
CA LEU A 76 1.22 16.77 3.46
C LEU A 76 0.34 16.75 4.72
N ARG A 77 -0.49 17.77 4.96
CA ARG A 77 -1.44 17.80 6.09
C ARG A 77 -2.49 16.72 5.96
N ASP A 78 -3.07 16.56 4.77
CA ASP A 78 -4.10 15.55 4.52
C ASP A 78 -3.54 14.13 4.72
N LEU A 79 -2.27 13.91 4.36
CA LEU A 79 -1.56 12.65 4.62
C LEU A 79 -1.34 12.40 6.11
N LEU A 80 -0.95 13.42 6.87
CA LEU A 80 -0.69 13.30 8.31
C LEU A 80 -1.99 13.17 9.14
N GLN A 81 -3.04 13.90 8.76
CA GLN A 81 -4.34 13.86 9.42
C GLN A 81 -5.18 12.65 9.01
N GLY A 82 -5.09 12.24 7.75
CA GLY A 82 -5.90 11.17 7.16
C GLY A 82 -5.31 9.76 7.32
N SER A 83 -4.21 9.61 8.07
CA SER A 83 -3.56 8.33 8.32
C SER A 83 -3.85 7.80 9.73
N GLU A 84 -4.77 6.84 9.82
CA GLU A 84 -4.89 5.97 11.01
C GLU A 84 -3.68 5.01 11.16
N LEU A 85 -2.78 4.98 10.17
CA LEU A 85 -1.51 4.27 10.23
C LEU A 85 -0.40 5.22 10.67
N VAL A 86 0.37 4.81 11.68
CA VAL A 86 1.61 5.47 12.12
C VAL A 86 2.54 5.58 10.91
N LEU A 87 2.60 6.76 10.29
CA LEU A 87 3.56 7.04 9.23
C LEU A 87 4.95 7.21 9.84
N ASP A 88 5.87 6.35 9.43
CA ASP A 88 7.28 6.49 9.79
C ASP A 88 7.88 7.71 9.07
N LEU A 89 7.86 8.88 9.72
CA LEU A 89 8.48 10.11 9.24
C LEU A 89 10.00 10.01 9.10
N ASN A 90 10.60 8.94 9.65
CA ASN A 90 12.02 8.64 9.56
C ASN A 90 12.36 7.69 8.41
N ARG A 91 11.36 7.24 7.63
CA ARG A 91 11.59 6.33 6.51
C ARG A 91 12.49 6.98 5.47
N TYR A 92 13.54 6.27 5.10
CA TYR A 92 14.41 6.69 4.01
C TYR A 92 13.74 6.44 2.66
N GLY A 93 13.84 7.45 1.79
CA GLY A 93 13.50 7.33 0.39
C GLY A 93 14.51 6.52 -0.41
N PRO A 94 14.29 6.38 -1.73
CA PRO A 94 15.25 5.75 -2.63
C PRO A 94 16.64 6.42 -2.58
N ASP A 95 16.69 7.72 -2.31
CA ASP A 95 17.92 8.50 -2.22
C ASP A 95 18.61 8.39 -0.84
N GLY A 96 18.18 7.49 0.05
CA GLY A 96 18.68 7.39 1.42
C GLY A 96 18.39 8.62 2.27
N ARG A 97 17.43 9.45 1.86
CA ARG A 97 17.02 10.68 2.54
C ARG A 97 15.65 10.51 3.17
N ALA A 98 15.52 10.95 4.41
CA ALA A 98 14.23 11.08 5.09
C ALA A 98 13.48 12.32 4.56
N PRO A 99 12.17 12.44 4.76
CA PRO A 99 11.39 13.58 4.27
C PRO A 99 11.89 14.92 4.80
N LEU A 100 12.30 14.99 6.07
CA LEU A 100 12.87 16.21 6.66
C LEU A 100 14.15 16.66 5.94
N HIS A 101 14.97 15.71 5.46
CA HIS A 101 16.16 16.01 4.67
C HIS A 101 15.83 16.64 3.32
N LEU A 102 14.75 16.18 2.68
CA LEU A 102 14.29 16.73 1.40
C LEU A 102 13.69 18.13 1.57
N ALA A 103 12.87 18.33 2.60
CA ALA A 103 12.30 19.63 2.95
C ALA A 103 13.40 20.66 3.24
N ALA A 104 14.41 20.25 4.01
CA ALA A 104 15.59 21.07 4.33
C ALA A 104 16.39 21.45 3.08
N LEU A 105 16.69 20.48 2.20
CA LEU A 105 17.45 20.72 0.98
C LEU A 105 16.71 21.67 0.01
N ARG A 106 15.39 21.51 -0.13
CA ARG A 106 14.56 22.38 -0.98
C ARG A 106 14.22 23.72 -0.33
N GLY A 107 14.46 23.86 0.97
CA GLY A 107 14.24 25.10 1.69
C GLY A 107 12.78 25.37 2.06
N GLN A 108 11.95 24.33 2.13
CA GLN A 108 10.51 24.42 2.38
C GLN A 108 10.22 24.56 3.88
N VAL A 109 10.15 25.80 4.36
CA VAL A 109 9.98 26.12 5.79
C VAL A 109 8.67 25.55 6.36
N ASP A 110 7.58 25.63 5.62
CA ASP A 110 6.26 25.17 6.09
C ASP A 110 6.22 23.65 6.24
N CYS A 111 6.79 22.90 5.29
CA CYS A 111 6.94 21.45 5.39
C CYS A 111 7.83 21.05 6.57
N ILE A 112 8.93 21.79 6.82
CA ILE A 112 9.79 21.56 7.99
C ILE A 112 8.98 21.73 9.29
N ARG A 113 8.21 22.82 9.42
CA ARG A 113 7.42 23.07 10.63
C ARG A 113 6.40 21.97 10.89
N LEU A 114 5.68 21.53 9.85
CA LEU A 114 4.72 20.42 9.97
C LEU A 114 5.40 19.11 10.37
N LEU A 115 6.51 18.75 9.73
CA LEU A 115 7.24 17.52 10.07
C LEU A 115 7.77 17.54 11.51
N VAL A 116 8.21 18.71 12.01
CA VAL A 116 8.65 18.84 13.41
C VAL A 116 7.47 18.77 14.39
N GLN A 117 6.31 19.34 14.04
CA GLN A 117 5.10 19.21 14.86
C GLN A 117 4.71 17.75 15.07
N GLU A 118 4.89 16.92 14.04
CA GLU A 118 4.66 15.47 14.09
C GLU A 118 5.84 14.69 14.71
N ARG A 119 6.76 15.37 15.42
CA ARG A 119 7.92 14.77 16.12
C ARG A 119 8.89 14.01 15.20
N ALA A 120 9.09 14.48 13.96
CA ALA A 120 10.15 13.94 13.11
C ALA A 120 11.55 14.15 13.74
N ASN A 121 12.42 13.15 13.63
CA ASN A 121 13.75 13.22 14.24
C ASN A 121 14.65 14.24 13.50
N LEU A 122 14.90 15.38 14.14
CA LEU A 122 15.77 16.44 13.62
C LEU A 122 17.24 16.02 13.46
N HIS A 123 17.70 15.12 14.33
CA HIS A 123 19.07 14.62 14.36
C HIS A 123 19.30 13.40 13.46
N LEU A 124 18.28 12.97 12.73
CA LEU A 124 18.41 11.85 11.80
C LEU A 124 19.49 12.16 10.77
N ARG A 125 20.30 11.15 10.46
CA ARG A 125 21.35 11.25 9.46
C ARG A 125 20.89 10.54 8.20
N THR A 126 21.18 11.11 7.04
CA THR A 126 20.97 10.43 5.77
C THR A 126 21.68 9.07 5.74
N ASN A 127 21.08 8.09 5.08
CA ASN A 127 21.66 6.77 4.85
C ASN A 127 22.65 6.75 3.65
N ASN A 128 23.23 7.91 3.34
CA ASN A 128 24.19 8.07 2.26
C ASN A 128 25.61 8.10 2.82
N ARG A 129 26.61 7.97 1.95
CA ARG A 129 28.04 8.01 2.33
C ARG A 129 28.43 9.23 3.17
N GLN A 130 27.74 10.35 2.97
CA GLN A 130 27.99 11.62 3.67
C GLN A 130 27.39 11.66 5.08
N ARG A 131 26.38 10.84 5.39
CA ARG A 131 25.66 10.83 6.67
C ARG A 131 25.31 12.23 7.21
N ASN A 132 24.87 13.10 6.29
CA ASN A 132 24.49 14.48 6.59
C ASN A 132 23.17 14.53 7.36
N THR A 133 23.06 15.48 8.29
CA THR A 133 21.82 15.84 9.00
C THR A 133 20.99 16.83 8.18
N ALA A 134 19.71 17.00 8.53
CA ALA A 134 18.82 17.99 7.89
C ALA A 134 19.44 19.41 7.85
N LEU A 135 20.10 19.85 8.94
CA LEU A 135 20.75 21.17 9.00
C LEU A 135 21.92 21.31 8.00
N HIS A 136 22.70 20.25 7.78
CA HIS A 136 23.77 20.26 6.77
C HIS A 136 23.20 20.43 5.36
N LEU A 137 22.08 19.77 5.07
CA LEU A 137 21.41 19.89 3.77
C LEU A 137 20.74 21.25 3.58
N ALA A 138 20.17 21.84 4.64
CA ALA A 138 19.61 23.20 4.59
C ALA A 138 20.68 24.24 4.25
N ALA A 139 21.91 24.08 4.75
CA ALA A 139 23.02 24.98 4.43
C ALA A 139 23.49 24.88 2.97
N MET A 140 23.29 23.72 2.32
CA MET A 140 23.53 23.55 0.89
C MET A 140 22.34 23.97 0.03
N GLY A 141 21.17 24.15 0.65
CA GLY A 141 19.94 24.51 -0.03
C GLY A 141 19.87 26.00 -0.38
N PRO A 142 18.88 26.42 -1.18
CA PRO A 142 18.75 27.81 -1.63
C PRO A 142 18.21 28.75 -0.55
N SER A 143 17.60 28.24 0.54
CA SER A 143 16.89 29.07 1.51
C SER A 143 17.64 29.19 2.86
N PRO A 144 18.14 30.38 3.21
CA PRO A 144 18.71 30.62 4.54
C PRO A 144 17.64 30.56 5.63
N ALA A 145 16.38 30.80 5.26
CA ALA A 145 15.23 30.69 6.15
C ALA A 145 15.08 29.27 6.72
N ALA A 146 15.32 28.22 5.93
CA ALA A 146 15.27 26.84 6.42
C ALA A 146 16.36 26.56 7.48
N VAL A 147 17.56 27.12 7.30
CA VAL A 147 18.65 27.02 8.29
C VAL A 147 18.25 27.70 9.59
N HIS A 148 17.72 28.92 9.51
CA HIS A 148 17.26 29.64 10.70
C HIS A 148 16.12 28.91 11.43
N CYS A 149 15.15 28.36 10.68
CA CYS A 149 14.03 27.64 11.27
C CYS A 149 14.49 26.34 11.97
N LEU A 150 15.30 25.52 11.30
CA LEU A 150 15.85 24.30 11.91
C LEU A 150 16.74 24.62 13.13
N ARG A 151 17.52 25.71 13.08
CA ARG A 151 18.34 26.14 14.22
C ARG A 151 17.50 26.58 15.41
N GLN A 152 16.42 27.34 15.17
CA GLN A 152 15.47 27.73 16.23
C GLN A 152 14.81 26.50 16.85
N LEU A 153 14.31 25.58 16.04
CA LEU A 153 13.68 24.35 16.50
C LEU A 153 14.65 23.48 17.31
N SER A 154 15.90 23.35 16.85
CA SER A 154 16.95 22.59 17.57
C SER A 154 17.38 23.21 18.90
N ARG A 155 17.13 24.50 19.12
CA ARG A 155 17.40 25.18 20.40
C ARG A 155 16.23 24.97 21.37
N GLY A 156 14.99 25.05 20.87
CA GLY A 156 13.80 24.79 21.69
C GLY A 156 13.79 23.41 22.35
N ASP A 157 14.32 22.38 21.67
CA ASP A 157 14.46 21.03 22.27
C ASP A 157 15.46 20.99 23.45
N ARG A 158 16.47 21.87 23.48
CA ARG A 158 17.43 21.96 24.59
C ARG A 158 16.83 22.68 25.78
N ASP A 159 16.09 23.76 25.53
CA ASP A 159 15.42 24.53 26.57
C ASP A 159 14.38 23.68 27.32
N PHE A 160 13.79 22.67 26.66
CA PHE A 160 12.90 21.69 27.29
C PHE A 160 13.62 20.66 28.18
N LEU A 161 14.89 20.34 27.91
CA LEU A 161 15.69 19.41 28.71
C LEU A 161 16.36 20.09 29.91
N ASP A 162 16.65 21.40 29.81
CA ASP A 162 17.26 22.18 30.89
C ASP A 162 16.21 22.71 31.92
N ALA A 163 14.92 22.52 31.66
CA ALA A 163 13.81 22.94 32.52
C ALA A 163 13.21 21.83 33.42
N ALA A 164 13.84 20.65 33.48
CA ALA A 164 13.46 19.50 34.32
C ALA A 164 14.57 19.17 35.32
#